data_AF-A0A0A6V9C6-F1
#
_entry.id   AF-A0A0A6V9C6-F1
#
_cell.length_a   1.000
_cell.length_b   1.000
_cell.length_c   1.000
_cell.angle_alpha   90.00
_cell.angle_beta   90.00
_cell.angle_gamma   90.00
#
_symmetry.space_group_name_H-M   'P 1'
#
loop_
_entity.id
_entity.type
_entity.pdbx_description
1 polymer ?
#
loop_
_entity_poly.entity_id
_entity_poly.type
_entity_poly.pdbx_seq_one_letter_code
_entity_poly.pdbx_strand_id
1 'polypeptide(L)'
;NQDQVLQAINIYRNYKPTINALFEETSKLNKQLQFESGYQFEFMMKYKNTINYIFKHGKNILSYSFEQFIHRQFGGEVLYDAHPTTPNLLPPEWNSISSIKLRESNYWLGKGLIVWFEQTNDSRLRLVAEMGPIEYIHRIWLLEQLEKIGLAFRENSKLEKTRYTRFFSQKIDVNKWDDMEELSQAMVALYNSTEFVLLRKQIADMLNYKNSVKNRITKTIENFSTEKTTIQVQKAFKKWVGTKNILENDYRVSSKTLSFKIPLFDAFKEKLGETREKWWWDNGPFLFWMNINSDSLFFTLEVGPIDADKRVLLMESMKEKGIKFSKKGLTVEAKYNRIYSETISIVGLNESDLIHAFDILYGNKELQNILEKLQIIYDETVCKLE
;
A
#
# COMPACT_ATOMS: atom_id res chain seq x y z
N ASN A 1 -15.61 -26.37 21.32
CA ASN A 1 -15.34 -26.02 19.91
C ASN A 1 -13.88 -26.34 19.54
N GLN A 2 -12.89 -25.87 20.31
CA GLN A 2 -11.46 -26.18 20.07
C GLN A 2 -11.14 -27.69 20.10
N ASP A 3 -11.70 -28.45 21.04
CA ASP A 3 -11.52 -29.92 21.09
C ASP A 3 -12.08 -30.65 19.86
N GLN A 4 -13.17 -30.15 19.27
CA GLN A 4 -13.74 -30.72 18.05
C GLN A 4 -12.87 -30.41 16.82
N VAL A 5 -12.25 -29.22 16.78
CA VAL A 5 -11.24 -28.86 15.77
C VAL A 5 -10.01 -29.75 15.91
N LEU A 6 -9.52 -29.98 17.13
CA LEU A 6 -8.40 -30.88 17.41
C LEU A 6 -8.70 -32.32 17.00
N GLN A 7 -9.89 -32.82 17.32
CA GLN A 7 -10.35 -34.14 16.88
C GLN A 7 -10.43 -34.23 15.35
N ALA A 8 -10.98 -33.21 14.70
CA ALA A 8 -11.09 -33.15 13.25
C ALA A 8 -9.71 -33.14 12.57
N ILE A 9 -8.74 -32.39 13.10
CA ILE A 9 -7.36 -32.37 12.61
C ILE A 9 -6.69 -33.73 12.82
N ASN A 10 -6.89 -34.37 13.98
CA ASN A 10 -6.34 -35.69 14.26
C ASN A 10 -6.93 -36.77 13.33
N ILE A 11 -8.23 -36.72 13.05
CA ILE A 11 -8.86 -37.62 12.07
C ILE A 11 -8.31 -37.34 10.66
N TYR A 12 -8.17 -36.07 10.27
CA TYR A 12 -7.56 -35.73 8.98
C TYR A 12 -6.13 -36.27 8.87
N ARG A 13 -5.31 -36.09 9.93
CA ARG A 13 -3.94 -36.60 10.04
C ARG A 13 -3.88 -38.11 9.82
N ASN A 14 -4.65 -38.89 10.57
CA ASN A 14 -4.55 -40.35 10.53
C ASN A 14 -5.12 -40.97 9.24
N TYR A 15 -5.99 -40.24 8.53
CA TYR A 15 -6.68 -40.74 7.34
C TYR A 15 -6.53 -39.82 6.12
N LYS A 16 -5.46 -39.02 6.05
CA LYS A 16 -5.28 -37.96 5.03
C LYS A 16 -5.46 -38.43 3.58
N PRO A 17 -4.86 -39.55 3.12
CA PRO A 17 -5.05 -40.03 1.76
C PRO A 17 -6.52 -40.38 1.48
N THR A 18 -7.18 -41.04 2.42
CA THR A 18 -8.59 -41.44 2.33
C THR A 18 -9.51 -40.24 2.32
N ILE A 19 -9.30 -39.26 3.21
CA ILE A 19 -10.14 -38.05 3.28
C ILE A 19 -9.95 -37.18 2.02
N ASN A 20 -8.73 -37.07 1.50
CA ASN A 20 -8.47 -36.35 0.25
C ASN A 20 -9.14 -37.04 -0.95
N ALA A 21 -9.03 -38.37 -1.07
CA ALA A 21 -9.67 -39.15 -2.13
C ALA A 21 -11.20 -39.02 -2.08
N LEU A 22 -11.80 -39.16 -0.89
CA LEU A 22 -13.22 -38.94 -0.68
C LEU A 22 -13.62 -37.53 -1.13
N PHE A 23 -12.89 -36.49 -0.73
CA PHE A 23 -13.23 -35.12 -1.11
C PHE A 23 -13.15 -34.88 -2.64
N GLU A 24 -12.10 -35.39 -3.30
CA GLU A 24 -11.94 -35.32 -4.75
C GLU A 24 -13.07 -36.04 -5.50
N GLU A 25 -13.47 -37.23 -5.06
CA GLU A 25 -14.60 -37.98 -5.63
C GLU A 25 -15.92 -37.21 -5.47
N THR A 26 -16.23 -36.64 -4.30
CA THR A 26 -17.43 -35.79 -4.14
C THR A 26 -17.44 -34.59 -5.08
N SER A 27 -16.27 -33.99 -5.33
CA SER A 27 -16.19 -32.81 -6.21
C SER A 27 -16.45 -33.15 -7.69
N LYS A 28 -16.14 -34.39 -8.11
CA LYS A 28 -16.44 -34.93 -9.44
C LYS A 28 -17.89 -35.40 -9.55
N LEU A 29 -18.40 -36.11 -8.55
CA LEU A 29 -19.80 -36.59 -8.48
C LEU A 29 -20.83 -35.44 -8.48
N ASN A 30 -20.55 -34.31 -7.83
CA ASN A 30 -21.45 -33.15 -7.90
C ASN A 30 -21.53 -32.49 -9.31
N LYS A 31 -20.60 -32.80 -10.23
CA LYS A 31 -20.65 -32.33 -11.63
C LYS A 31 -21.39 -33.27 -12.57
N GLN A 32 -21.51 -34.56 -12.22
CA GLN A 32 -22.25 -35.56 -12.98
C GLN A 32 -23.53 -35.92 -12.23
N LEU A 33 -24.59 -35.17 -12.49
CA LEU A 33 -25.95 -35.47 -12.04
C LEU A 33 -26.52 -36.68 -12.80
N GLN A 34 -25.97 -37.89 -12.61
CA GLN A 34 -26.66 -39.18 -12.82
C GLN A 34 -26.01 -40.23 -11.90
N PHE A 35 -26.79 -40.81 -10.98
CA PHE A 35 -26.31 -41.69 -9.91
C PHE A 35 -26.17 -43.14 -10.35
N GLU A 36 -25.04 -43.78 -9.99
CA GLU A 36 -25.01 -45.19 -9.62
C GLU A 36 -24.86 -45.28 -8.08
N SER A 37 -25.82 -45.91 -7.43
CA SER A 37 -25.91 -46.04 -5.97
C SER A 37 -24.96 -47.13 -5.46
N GLY A 38 -23.74 -46.74 -5.11
CA GLY A 38 -22.80 -47.57 -4.33
C GLY A 38 -22.75 -47.16 -2.85
N TYR A 39 -22.38 -48.10 -1.96
CA TYR A 39 -22.25 -47.88 -0.51
C TYR A 39 -21.38 -46.67 -0.14
N GLN A 40 -20.33 -46.39 -0.92
CA GLN A 40 -19.45 -45.22 -0.74
C GLN A 40 -20.19 -43.89 -0.96
N PHE A 41 -21.08 -43.82 -1.95
CA PHE A 41 -21.85 -42.60 -2.23
C PHE A 41 -22.84 -42.30 -1.09
N GLU A 42 -23.57 -43.31 -0.62
CA GLU A 42 -24.50 -43.16 0.50
C GLU A 42 -23.79 -42.79 1.81
N PHE A 43 -22.64 -43.41 2.09
CA PHE A 43 -21.80 -43.06 3.23
C PHE A 43 -21.33 -41.60 3.15
N MET A 44 -20.87 -41.16 1.98
CA MET A 44 -20.41 -39.79 1.77
C MET A 44 -21.53 -38.76 1.92
N MET A 45 -22.72 -39.03 1.38
CA MET A 45 -23.86 -38.12 1.55
C MET A 45 -24.32 -38.06 3.00
N LYS A 46 -24.33 -39.19 3.71
CA LYS A 46 -24.72 -39.28 5.12
C LYS A 46 -23.77 -38.53 6.05
N TYR A 47 -22.46 -38.61 5.82
CA TYR A 47 -21.44 -37.98 6.68
C TYR A 47 -20.79 -36.72 6.07
N LYS A 48 -21.39 -36.17 5.01
CA LYS A 48 -20.87 -35.04 4.23
C LYS A 48 -20.39 -33.87 5.09
N ASN A 49 -21.21 -33.45 6.05
CA ASN A 49 -20.91 -32.31 6.91
C ASN A 49 -19.68 -32.59 7.80
N THR A 50 -19.55 -33.81 8.32
CA THR A 50 -18.42 -34.25 9.15
C THR A 50 -17.13 -34.34 8.33
N ILE A 51 -17.20 -34.94 7.14
CA ILE A 51 -16.04 -35.05 6.22
C ILE A 51 -15.59 -33.66 5.77
N ASN A 52 -16.52 -32.77 5.43
CA ASN A 52 -16.23 -31.38 5.09
C ASN A 52 -15.60 -30.62 6.26
N TYR A 53 -16.09 -30.85 7.48
CA TYR A 53 -15.53 -30.26 8.69
C TYR A 53 -14.07 -30.72 8.89
N ILE A 54 -13.82 -32.03 8.84
CA ILE A 54 -12.49 -32.63 8.93
C ILE A 54 -11.55 -32.07 7.86
N PHE A 55 -11.98 -32.03 6.60
CA PHE A 55 -11.18 -31.52 5.49
C PHE A 55 -10.87 -30.02 5.60
N LYS A 56 -11.86 -29.20 5.99
CA LYS A 56 -11.69 -27.76 6.19
C LYS A 56 -10.67 -27.48 7.29
N HIS A 57 -10.79 -28.16 8.43
CA HIS A 57 -9.88 -27.95 9.55
C HIS A 57 -8.49 -28.55 9.30
N GLY A 58 -8.39 -29.68 8.61
CA GLY A 58 -7.13 -30.27 8.16
C GLY A 58 -6.34 -29.37 7.19
N LYS A 59 -7.03 -28.66 6.29
CA LYS A 59 -6.41 -27.66 5.40
C LYS A 59 -5.92 -26.40 6.11
N ASN A 60 -6.47 -26.10 7.28
CA ASN A 60 -6.12 -24.91 8.06
C ASN A 60 -5.10 -25.21 9.17
N ILE A 61 -4.41 -26.35 9.10
CA ILE A 61 -3.49 -26.74 10.17
C ILE A 61 -2.38 -25.70 10.40
N LEU A 62 -1.90 -25.05 9.34
CA LEU A 62 -0.92 -23.96 9.45
C LEU A 62 -1.47 -22.76 10.23
N SER A 63 -2.74 -22.40 9.99
CA SER A 63 -3.45 -21.33 10.71
C SER A 63 -3.63 -21.68 12.20
N TYR A 64 -4.07 -22.90 12.53
CA TYR A 64 -4.22 -23.33 13.93
C TYR A 64 -2.89 -23.44 14.67
N SER A 65 -1.85 -23.95 14.00
CA SER A 65 -0.50 -24.04 14.58
C SER A 65 0.06 -22.64 14.85
N PHE A 66 -0.25 -21.68 13.97
CA PHE A 66 0.10 -20.29 14.17
C PHE A 66 -0.62 -19.66 15.36
N GLU A 67 -1.93 -19.89 15.54
CA GLU A 67 -2.65 -19.43 16.74
C GLU A 67 -2.02 -19.98 18.04
N GLN A 68 -1.60 -21.26 18.04
CA GLN A 68 -0.88 -21.83 19.18
C GLN A 68 0.48 -21.16 19.40
N PHE A 69 1.23 -20.89 18.33
CA PHE A 69 2.48 -20.12 18.41
C PHE A 69 2.25 -18.73 19.00
N ILE A 70 1.20 -18.02 18.56
CA ILE A 70 0.84 -16.70 19.07
C ILE A 70 0.55 -16.75 20.57
N HIS A 71 -0.24 -17.73 21.02
CA HIS A 71 -0.56 -17.89 22.43
C HIS A 71 0.69 -18.19 23.28
N ARG A 72 1.59 -19.04 22.79
CA ARG A 72 2.84 -19.39 23.51
C ARG A 72 3.82 -18.24 23.59
N GLN A 73 4.00 -17.52 22.49
CA GLN A 73 5.02 -16.49 22.36
C GLN A 73 4.58 -15.15 22.98
N PHE A 74 3.27 -14.84 22.93
CA PHE A 74 2.75 -13.51 23.28
C PHE A 74 1.56 -13.54 24.24
N GLY A 75 1.12 -14.71 24.72
CA GLY A 75 -0.10 -14.83 25.53
C GLY A 75 -1.39 -14.47 24.77
N GLY A 76 -1.32 -14.29 23.45
CA GLY A 76 -2.42 -13.78 22.61
C GLY A 76 -2.41 -12.26 22.38
N GLU A 77 -1.51 -11.52 23.01
CA GLU A 77 -1.47 -10.05 22.97
C GLU A 77 -0.53 -9.54 21.87
N VAL A 78 -0.87 -9.81 20.61
CA VAL A 78 -0.15 -9.30 19.44
C VAL A 78 -1.11 -9.04 18.28
N LEU A 79 -0.74 -8.12 17.38
CA LEU A 79 -1.51 -7.91 16.16
C LEU A 79 -1.16 -9.01 15.15
N TYR A 80 -2.13 -9.88 14.83
CA TYR A 80 -1.93 -11.01 13.92
C TYR A 80 -3.18 -11.33 13.08
N ASP A 81 -2.97 -12.11 12.02
CA ASP A 81 -4.02 -12.77 11.23
C ASP A 81 -3.58 -14.21 10.93
N ALA A 82 -4.41 -15.18 11.34
CA ALA A 82 -4.17 -16.60 11.15
C ALA A 82 -4.61 -17.07 9.75
N HIS A 83 -4.09 -16.41 8.70
CA HIS A 83 -4.42 -16.76 7.33
C HIS A 83 -4.04 -18.23 7.00
N PRO A 84 -4.87 -19.00 6.27
CA PRO A 84 -4.63 -20.44 6.03
C PRO A 84 -3.29 -20.79 5.39
N THR A 85 -2.78 -19.93 4.51
CA THR A 85 -1.55 -20.19 3.75
C THR A 85 -0.39 -19.27 4.10
N THR A 86 -0.69 -18.13 4.72
CA THR A 86 0.27 -17.06 4.99
C THR A 86 -0.04 -16.38 6.33
N PRO A 87 -0.13 -17.15 7.43
CA PRO A 87 -0.44 -16.55 8.71
C PRO A 87 0.66 -15.57 9.12
N ASN A 88 0.27 -14.46 9.74
CA ASN A 88 1.09 -13.27 9.81
C ASN A 88 0.87 -12.46 11.07
N LEU A 89 1.88 -11.67 11.44
CA LEU A 89 1.86 -10.80 12.60
C LEU A 89 2.72 -9.56 12.38
N LEU A 90 2.44 -8.54 13.17
CA LEU A 90 3.36 -7.44 13.42
C LEU A 90 4.11 -7.73 14.73
N PRO A 91 5.46 -7.84 14.72
CA PRO A 91 6.23 -7.91 15.95
C PRO A 91 5.88 -6.71 16.86
N PRO A 92 5.57 -6.94 18.15
CA PRO A 92 5.14 -5.86 19.05
C PRO A 92 6.08 -4.65 19.07
N GLU A 93 7.39 -4.90 19.03
CA GLU A 93 8.45 -3.90 19.01
C GLU A 93 8.46 -3.04 17.73
N TRP A 94 7.78 -3.47 16.67
CA TRP A 94 7.65 -2.71 15.42
C TRP A 94 6.41 -1.83 15.39
N ASN A 95 5.60 -1.76 16.45
CA ASN A 95 4.34 -1.01 16.47
C ASN A 95 4.51 0.48 16.10
N SER A 96 5.68 1.05 16.36
CA SER A 96 6.13 2.38 15.93
C SER A 96 6.01 2.64 14.42
N ILE A 97 5.95 1.59 13.59
CA ILE A 97 5.70 1.66 12.15
C ILE A 97 4.35 2.32 11.82
N SER A 98 3.39 2.27 12.73
CA SER A 98 2.05 2.88 12.56
C SER A 98 2.11 4.39 12.33
N SER A 99 3.22 5.04 12.68
CA SER A 99 3.46 6.46 12.41
C SER A 99 3.77 6.77 10.94
N ILE A 100 4.04 5.74 10.13
CA ILE A 100 4.40 5.84 8.73
C ILE A 100 3.17 5.55 7.86
N LYS A 101 2.86 6.46 6.93
CA LYS A 101 1.71 6.34 6.04
C LYS A 101 1.91 5.26 4.98
N LEU A 102 0.82 4.55 4.70
CA LEU A 102 0.71 3.57 3.62
C LEU A 102 0.10 4.21 2.38
N ARG A 103 0.52 3.72 1.21
CA ARG A 103 -0.14 3.99 -0.08
C ARG A 103 -1.45 3.22 -0.22
N GLU A 104 -1.55 2.06 0.43
CA GLU A 104 -2.69 1.15 0.37
C GLU A 104 -3.07 0.75 1.81
N SER A 105 -4.25 1.17 2.27
CA SER A 105 -4.67 0.98 3.68
C SER A 105 -5.07 -0.46 4.02
N ASN A 106 -5.36 -1.27 3.01
CA ASN A 106 -5.78 -2.68 3.13
C ASN A 106 -4.60 -3.67 3.05
N TYR A 107 -3.36 -3.21 3.11
CA TYR A 107 -2.20 -4.10 3.09
C TYR A 107 -2.05 -4.84 4.43
N TRP A 108 -2.32 -6.14 4.41
CA TRP A 108 -2.25 -7.06 5.55
C TRP A 108 -2.96 -6.48 6.79
N LEU A 109 -2.25 -6.34 7.91
CA LEU A 109 -2.75 -5.83 9.18
C LEU A 109 -2.88 -4.29 9.21
N GLY A 110 -2.87 -3.63 8.06
CA GLY A 110 -2.82 -2.18 7.92
C GLY A 110 -1.48 -1.58 8.37
N LYS A 111 -0.38 -2.33 8.20
CA LYS A 111 0.96 -1.97 8.69
C LYS A 111 2.00 -2.02 7.59
N GLY A 112 2.97 -1.11 7.64
CA GLY A 112 4.02 -0.99 6.62
C GLY A 112 5.12 -2.05 6.71
N LEU A 113 5.17 -2.78 7.82
CA LEU A 113 6.04 -3.92 8.04
C LEU A 113 5.18 -5.10 8.47
N ILE A 114 5.57 -6.29 8.03
CA ILE A 114 4.86 -7.52 8.35
C ILE A 114 5.82 -8.71 8.39
N VAL A 115 5.49 -9.68 9.24
CA VAL A 115 6.15 -10.99 9.30
C VAL A 115 5.09 -12.05 9.01
N TRP A 116 5.39 -13.02 8.16
CA TRP A 116 4.49 -14.13 7.90
C TRP A 116 5.24 -15.44 7.70
N PHE A 117 4.49 -16.51 7.88
CA PHE A 117 4.95 -17.87 7.64
C PHE A 117 4.32 -18.43 6.38
N GLU A 118 4.99 -19.36 5.72
CA GLU A 118 4.40 -20.13 4.63
C GLU A 118 5.06 -21.51 4.52
N GLN A 119 4.35 -22.46 3.91
CA GLN A 119 4.96 -23.69 3.41
C GLN A 119 5.58 -23.43 2.04
N THR A 120 6.86 -23.72 1.89
CA THR A 120 7.53 -23.62 0.59
C THR A 120 7.26 -24.87 -0.26
N ASN A 121 7.50 -24.78 -1.57
CA ASN A 121 7.29 -25.89 -2.50
C ASN A 121 8.12 -27.14 -2.17
N ASP A 122 9.27 -26.96 -1.51
CA ASP A 122 10.12 -28.02 -0.98
C ASP A 122 9.74 -28.45 0.45
N SER A 123 8.50 -28.17 0.87
CA SER A 123 7.92 -28.60 2.15
C SER A 123 8.64 -28.11 3.41
N ARG A 124 9.28 -26.94 3.35
CA ARG A 124 9.92 -26.29 4.51
C ARG A 124 9.06 -25.15 5.04
N LEU A 125 9.11 -24.92 6.34
CA LEU A 125 8.45 -23.77 6.95
C LEU A 125 9.37 -22.56 6.77
N ARG A 126 8.84 -21.48 6.20
CA ARG A 126 9.58 -20.25 5.96
C ARG A 126 8.99 -19.10 6.74
N LEU A 127 9.84 -18.36 7.46
CA LEU A 127 9.53 -17.03 7.97
C LEU A 127 10.04 -15.99 6.97
N VAL A 128 9.23 -14.98 6.71
CA VAL A 128 9.57 -13.83 5.87
C VAL A 128 9.26 -12.53 6.60
N ALA A 129 10.14 -11.54 6.49
CA ALA A 129 9.84 -10.16 6.84
C ALA A 129 9.90 -9.25 5.61
N GLU A 130 8.90 -8.40 5.45
CA GLU A 130 8.75 -7.50 4.30
C GLU A 130 8.23 -6.14 4.69
N MET A 131 8.66 -5.20 3.87
CA MET A 131 8.15 -3.85 3.85
C MET A 131 7.08 -3.73 2.77
N GLY A 132 5.92 -3.31 3.22
CA GLY A 132 4.73 -3.07 2.42
C GLY A 132 4.76 -1.78 1.59
N PRO A 133 3.59 -1.39 1.08
CA PRO A 133 3.41 -0.26 0.19
C PRO A 133 3.41 1.04 1.00
N ILE A 134 4.56 1.38 1.55
CA ILE A 134 4.81 2.62 2.27
C ILE A 134 5.02 3.77 1.28
N GLU A 135 4.65 5.00 1.65
CA GLU A 135 4.97 6.21 0.87
C GLU A 135 6.47 6.30 0.54
N TYR A 136 6.79 6.76 -0.67
CA TYR A 136 8.13 6.63 -1.25
C TYR A 136 9.26 7.16 -0.35
N ILE A 137 9.10 8.36 0.19
CA ILE A 137 10.11 9.01 1.05
C ILE A 137 10.41 8.16 2.28
N HIS A 138 9.36 7.66 2.96
CA HIS A 138 9.52 6.84 4.15
C HIS A 138 10.10 5.46 3.83
N ARG A 139 9.77 4.92 2.66
CA ARG A 139 10.29 3.66 2.15
C ARG A 139 11.79 3.74 1.85
N ILE A 140 12.24 4.77 1.13
CA ILE A 140 13.67 4.98 0.86
C ILE A 140 14.43 5.14 2.17
N TRP A 141 13.93 5.98 3.07
CA TRP A 141 14.53 6.13 4.39
C TRP A 141 14.66 4.78 5.12
N LEU A 142 13.61 3.95 5.15
CA LEU A 142 13.67 2.62 5.75
C LEU A 142 14.74 1.74 5.07
N LEU A 143 14.77 1.70 3.73
CA LEU A 143 15.75 0.92 2.98
C LEU A 143 17.18 1.36 3.29
N GLU A 144 17.49 2.65 3.28
CA GLU A 144 18.82 3.18 3.58
C GLU A 144 19.26 2.85 5.01
N GLN A 145 18.34 2.89 5.97
CA GLN A 145 18.66 2.52 7.35
C GLN A 145 18.86 1.00 7.50
N LEU A 146 18.07 0.19 6.77
CA LEU A 146 18.28 -1.25 6.69
C LEU A 146 19.64 -1.59 6.04
N GLU A 147 20.09 -0.80 5.07
CA GLU A 147 21.44 -0.95 4.48
C GLU A 147 22.55 -0.65 5.49
N LYS A 148 22.35 0.36 6.36
CA LYS A 148 23.33 0.69 7.42
C LYS A 148 23.51 -0.43 8.45
N ILE A 149 22.51 -1.27 8.66
CA ILE A 149 22.62 -2.44 9.53
C ILE A 149 23.09 -3.71 8.79
N GLY A 150 23.50 -3.57 7.52
CA GLY A 150 24.16 -4.61 6.74
C GLY A 150 23.26 -5.39 5.77
N LEU A 151 22.01 -4.97 5.55
CA LEU A 151 21.14 -5.59 4.56
C LEU A 151 21.45 -5.07 3.15
N ALA A 152 21.39 -5.93 2.15
CA ALA A 152 21.61 -5.55 0.76
C ALA A 152 20.29 -5.55 -0.02
N PHE A 153 20.04 -4.46 -0.75
CA PHE A 153 18.89 -4.35 -1.65
C PHE A 153 19.33 -4.15 -3.08
N ARG A 154 18.53 -4.63 -4.02
CA ARG A 154 18.73 -4.33 -5.45
C ARG A 154 18.27 -2.90 -5.71
N GLU A 155 18.91 -2.20 -6.65
CA GLU A 155 18.50 -0.84 -7.05
C GLU A 155 17.01 -0.77 -7.45
N ASN A 156 16.50 -1.82 -8.11
CA ASN A 156 15.08 -1.92 -8.45
C ASN A 156 14.15 -1.86 -7.22
N SER A 157 14.61 -2.29 -6.05
CA SER A 157 13.84 -2.22 -4.80
C SER A 157 13.63 -0.80 -4.29
N LYS A 158 14.51 0.13 -4.71
CA LYS A 158 14.48 1.56 -4.38
C LYS A 158 13.69 2.39 -5.39
N LEU A 159 13.19 1.81 -6.48
CA LEU A 159 12.34 2.56 -7.43
C LEU A 159 10.98 2.90 -6.81
N GLU A 160 10.44 4.07 -7.14
CA GLU A 160 9.16 4.53 -6.59
C GLU A 160 8.00 3.57 -6.87
N LYS A 161 8.01 2.92 -8.04
CA LYS A 161 6.99 1.94 -8.43
C LYS A 161 7.00 0.66 -7.58
N THR A 162 8.08 0.40 -6.83
CA THR A 162 8.23 -0.83 -6.06
C THR A 162 7.37 -0.76 -4.80
N ARG A 163 6.42 -1.69 -4.72
CA ARG A 163 5.44 -1.74 -3.62
C ARG A 163 5.94 -2.55 -2.42
N TYR A 164 6.61 -3.67 -2.68
CA TYR A 164 6.95 -4.65 -1.66
C TYR A 164 8.44 -4.96 -1.69
N THR A 165 9.06 -5.14 -0.53
CA THR A 165 10.45 -5.60 -0.45
C THR A 165 10.67 -6.47 0.76
N ARG A 166 10.95 -7.74 0.47
CA ARG A 166 11.40 -8.71 1.45
C ARG A 166 12.83 -8.38 1.82
N PHE A 167 13.08 -8.26 3.11
CA PHE A 167 14.41 -7.92 3.63
C PHE A 167 14.97 -9.03 4.53
N PHE A 168 14.16 -10.03 4.87
CA PHE A 168 14.62 -11.20 5.62
C PHE A 168 13.82 -12.44 5.22
N SER A 169 14.50 -13.59 5.18
CA SER A 169 13.84 -14.87 5.09
C SER A 169 14.70 -15.97 5.69
N GLN A 170 14.08 -16.85 6.46
CA GLN A 170 14.71 -18.03 7.05
C GLN A 170 13.78 -19.23 6.90
N LYS A 171 14.34 -20.42 6.71
CA LYS A 171 13.59 -21.66 6.54
C LYS A 171 14.07 -22.72 7.53
N ILE A 172 13.16 -23.58 7.96
CA ILE A 172 13.47 -24.78 8.73
C ILE A 172 12.70 -25.98 8.16
N ASP A 173 13.29 -27.16 8.29
CA ASP A 173 12.61 -28.40 7.92
C ASP A 173 11.54 -28.75 8.95
N VAL A 174 10.41 -29.25 8.47
CA VAL A 174 9.31 -29.77 9.29
C VAL A 174 9.00 -31.17 8.79
N ASN A 175 9.11 -32.17 9.66
CA ASN A 175 8.94 -33.56 9.31
C ASN A 175 7.45 -33.89 9.14
N LYS A 176 6.60 -33.38 10.04
CA LYS A 176 5.15 -33.66 10.03
C LYS A 176 4.34 -32.38 9.97
N TRP A 177 3.94 -32.01 8.75
CA TRP A 177 3.06 -30.87 8.49
C TRP A 177 1.63 -31.03 9.01
N ASP A 178 1.26 -32.23 9.41
CA ASP A 178 0.00 -32.56 10.08
C ASP A 178 0.13 -32.57 11.61
N ASP A 179 1.30 -32.25 12.16
CA ASP A 179 1.56 -32.11 13.58
C ASP A 179 1.61 -30.63 13.98
N MET A 180 0.53 -30.16 14.62
CA MET A 180 0.42 -28.76 15.03
C MET A 180 1.46 -28.36 16.07
N GLU A 181 1.84 -29.30 16.94
CA GLU A 181 2.81 -29.05 17.98
C GLU A 181 4.18 -28.82 17.36
N GLU A 182 4.58 -29.69 16.43
CA GLU A 182 5.83 -29.56 15.68
C GLU A 182 5.87 -28.25 14.88
N LEU A 183 4.78 -27.91 14.17
CA LEU A 183 4.67 -26.67 13.42
C LEU A 183 4.74 -25.43 14.31
N SER A 184 4.02 -25.43 15.44
CA SER A 184 4.05 -24.33 16.40
C SER A 184 5.46 -24.14 16.98
N GLN A 185 6.14 -25.22 17.35
CA GLN A 185 7.52 -25.17 17.83
C GLN A 185 8.50 -24.69 16.75
N ALA A 186 8.33 -25.11 15.49
CA ALA A 186 9.13 -24.62 14.37
C ALA A 186 8.94 -23.11 14.13
N MET A 187 7.72 -22.59 14.28
CA MET A 187 7.45 -21.15 14.24
C MET A 187 8.15 -20.41 15.40
N VAL A 188 8.09 -20.94 16.62
CA VAL A 188 8.82 -20.39 17.78
C VAL A 188 10.33 -20.35 17.49
N ALA A 189 10.88 -21.44 16.94
CA ALA A 189 12.30 -21.53 16.61
C ALA A 189 12.73 -20.51 15.54
N LEU A 190 11.95 -20.35 14.47
CA LEU A 190 12.20 -19.32 13.44
C LEU A 190 12.06 -17.90 14.00
N TYR A 191 11.06 -17.66 14.84
CA TYR A 191 10.80 -16.33 15.40
C TYR A 191 11.84 -15.90 16.44
N ASN A 192 12.43 -16.88 17.13
CA ASN A 192 13.47 -16.67 18.15
C ASN A 192 14.87 -17.03 17.65
N SER A 193 15.07 -17.18 16.33
CA SER A 193 16.42 -17.35 15.78
C SER A 193 17.26 -16.12 16.09
N THR A 194 18.56 -16.33 16.36
CA THR A 194 19.47 -15.25 16.73
C THR A 194 19.48 -14.12 15.70
N GLU A 195 19.49 -14.49 14.42
CA GLU A 195 19.48 -13.56 13.29
C GLU A 195 18.20 -12.73 13.27
N PHE A 196 17.04 -13.37 13.45
CA PHE A 196 15.77 -12.67 13.38
C PHE A 196 15.51 -11.82 14.63
N VAL A 197 15.90 -12.28 15.83
CA VAL A 197 15.83 -11.48 17.06
C VAL A 197 16.70 -10.23 16.93
N LEU A 198 17.92 -10.36 16.41
CA LEU A 198 18.82 -9.22 16.20
C LEU A 198 18.19 -8.21 15.23
N LEU A 199 17.70 -8.70 14.09
CA LEU A 199 17.03 -7.87 13.10
C LEU A 199 15.81 -7.14 13.67
N ARG A 200 14.96 -7.85 14.43
CA ARG A 200 13.76 -7.27 15.05
C ARG A 200 14.12 -6.11 15.98
N LYS A 201 15.15 -6.29 16.82
CA LYS A 201 15.66 -5.25 17.72
C LYS A 201 16.21 -4.05 16.95
N GLN A 202 17.05 -4.29 15.94
CA GLN A 202 17.63 -3.21 15.13
C GLN A 202 16.54 -2.38 14.40
N ILE A 203 15.52 -3.03 13.86
CA ILE A 203 14.37 -2.34 13.25
C ILE A 203 13.59 -1.55 14.29
N ALA A 204 13.33 -2.15 15.47
CA ALA A 204 12.63 -1.44 16.55
C ALA A 204 13.42 -0.20 16.99
N ASP A 205 14.73 -0.31 17.17
CA ASP A 205 15.61 0.80 17.53
C ASP A 205 15.60 1.90 16.47
N MET A 206 15.63 1.55 15.18
CA MET A 206 15.48 2.51 14.09
C MET A 206 14.13 3.25 14.11
N LEU A 207 13.03 2.50 14.28
CA LEU A 207 11.69 3.07 14.31
C LEU A 207 11.50 3.96 15.55
N ASN A 208 12.02 3.52 16.70
CA ASN A 208 11.97 4.25 17.95
C ASN A 208 12.92 5.45 17.96
N TYR A 209 14.09 5.37 17.31
CA TYR A 209 14.98 6.53 17.11
C TYR A 209 14.30 7.56 16.22
N LYS A 210 13.66 7.16 15.12
CA LYS A 210 12.84 8.08 14.31
C LYS A 210 11.73 8.71 15.15
N ASN A 211 11.05 7.94 15.98
CA ASN A 211 10.00 8.47 16.86
C ASN A 211 10.55 9.32 18.01
N SER A 212 11.76 9.05 18.52
CA SER A 212 12.44 9.82 19.58
C SER A 212 13.02 11.12 19.04
N VAL A 213 13.59 11.10 17.84
CA VAL A 213 13.96 12.29 17.08
C VAL A 213 12.70 13.08 16.75
N LYS A 214 11.64 12.44 16.25
CA LYS A 214 10.33 13.07 16.05
C LYS A 214 9.73 13.63 17.35
N ASN A 215 9.90 12.98 18.51
CA ASN A 215 9.39 13.36 19.84
C ASN A 215 10.23 14.44 20.56
N ARG A 216 11.56 14.45 20.39
CA ARG A 216 12.45 15.52 20.85
C ARG A 216 12.33 16.77 19.98
N ILE A 217 12.08 16.58 18.69
CA ILE A 217 11.68 17.64 17.77
C ILE A 217 10.29 18.15 18.18
N THR A 218 9.26 17.31 18.27
CA THR A 218 7.87 17.74 18.58
C THR A 218 7.68 18.35 19.96
N LYS A 219 8.30 17.86 21.05
CA LYS A 219 8.16 18.53 22.37
C LYS A 219 8.80 19.92 22.46
N THR A 220 9.72 20.25 21.55
CA THR A 220 10.35 21.57 21.48
C THR A 220 9.73 22.46 20.38
N ILE A 221 8.95 21.87 19.46
CA ILE A 221 8.45 22.53 18.23
C ILE A 221 6.91 22.64 18.17
N GLU A 222 6.15 21.82 18.89
CA GLU A 222 4.69 21.72 18.71
C GLU A 222 3.85 22.92 19.13
N ASN A 223 4.41 23.94 19.78
CA ASN A 223 3.67 25.18 20.03
C ASN A 223 4.24 26.44 19.36
N PHE A 224 5.28 26.35 18.50
CA PHE A 224 5.83 27.55 17.83
C PHE A 224 6.34 27.39 16.38
N SER A 225 6.52 26.19 15.79
CA SER A 225 7.20 26.06 14.48
C SER A 225 6.40 25.55 13.28
N THR A 226 5.32 24.78 13.43
CA THR A 226 4.54 24.29 12.27
C THR A 226 3.82 25.44 11.54
N GLU A 227 3.31 26.40 12.30
CA GLU A 227 2.69 27.61 11.74
C GLU A 227 3.73 28.48 11.02
N LYS A 228 4.95 28.60 11.58
CA LYS A 228 6.04 29.36 10.97
C LYS A 228 6.50 28.77 9.64
N THR A 229 6.68 27.44 9.54
CA THR A 229 7.05 26.78 8.28
C THR A 229 5.94 26.91 7.24
N THR A 230 4.69 26.68 7.63
CA THR A 230 3.55 26.87 6.74
C THR A 230 3.47 28.31 6.22
N ILE A 231 3.57 29.32 7.10
CA ILE A 231 3.58 30.74 6.72
C ILE A 231 4.74 31.03 5.77
N GLN A 232 5.92 30.47 6.02
CA GLN A 232 7.10 30.66 5.18
C GLN A 232 6.90 30.06 3.79
N VAL A 233 6.34 28.85 3.69
CA VAL A 233 6.00 28.19 2.42
C VAL A 233 4.93 28.98 1.67
N GLN A 234 3.89 29.45 2.35
CA GLN A 234 2.85 30.29 1.76
C GLN A 234 3.41 31.62 1.22
N LYS A 235 4.31 32.26 1.96
CA LYS A 235 4.96 33.51 1.56
C LYS A 235 5.90 33.30 0.37
N ALA A 236 6.70 32.24 0.39
CA ALA A 236 7.54 31.84 -0.73
C ALA A 236 6.69 31.55 -1.97
N PHE A 237 5.55 30.86 -1.81
CA PHE A 237 4.65 30.55 -2.92
C PHE A 237 4.07 31.82 -3.55
N LYS A 238 3.59 32.77 -2.73
CA LYS A 238 3.08 34.07 -3.23
C LYS A 238 4.13 34.84 -4.02
N LYS A 239 5.40 34.81 -3.57
CA LYS A 239 6.50 35.42 -4.34
C LYS A 239 6.74 34.68 -5.64
N TRP A 240 6.79 33.35 -5.58
CA TRP A 240 7.04 32.51 -6.75
C TRP A 240 5.96 32.66 -7.82
N VAL A 241 4.67 32.63 -7.47
CA VAL A 241 3.58 32.85 -8.44
C VAL A 241 3.66 34.25 -9.09
N GLY A 242 4.10 35.26 -8.33
CA GLY A 242 4.41 36.58 -8.87
C GLY A 242 5.53 36.56 -9.91
N THR A 243 6.59 35.78 -9.70
CA THR A 243 7.66 35.60 -10.71
C THR A 243 7.21 34.84 -11.95
N LYS A 244 6.12 34.06 -11.86
CA LYS A 244 5.53 33.32 -12.98
C LYS A 244 4.40 34.06 -13.69
N ASN A 245 4.12 35.31 -13.31
CA ASN A 245 3.01 36.12 -13.84
C ASN A 245 1.63 35.43 -13.71
N ILE A 246 1.43 34.62 -12.66
CA ILE A 246 0.12 34.04 -12.35
C ILE A 246 -0.71 35.10 -11.59
N LEU A 247 -1.91 35.40 -12.08
CA LEU A 247 -2.76 36.46 -11.51
C LEU A 247 -3.31 36.04 -10.14
N GLU A 248 -3.70 37.02 -9.32
CA GLU A 248 -4.26 36.77 -7.98
C GLU A 248 -5.54 35.93 -7.99
N ASN A 249 -6.30 35.98 -9.10
CA ASN A 249 -7.50 35.16 -9.28
C ASN A 249 -7.19 33.73 -9.74
N ASP A 250 -5.93 33.43 -10.08
CA ASP A 250 -5.50 32.14 -10.65
C ASP A 250 -4.71 31.29 -9.65
N TYR A 251 -4.67 31.69 -8.38
CA TYR A 251 -4.16 30.86 -7.30
C TYR A 251 -4.95 31.04 -6.02
N ARG A 252 -4.83 30.06 -5.12
CA ARG A 252 -5.29 30.19 -3.74
C ARG A 252 -4.29 29.61 -2.77
N VAL A 253 -4.26 30.23 -1.61
CA VAL A 253 -3.45 29.85 -0.47
C VAL A 253 -4.38 29.57 0.69
N SER A 254 -4.38 28.33 1.18
CA SER A 254 -5.04 27.92 2.41
C SER A 254 -4.02 27.48 3.45
N SER A 255 -4.48 27.10 4.65
CA SER A 255 -3.59 26.72 5.76
C SER A 255 -2.65 25.57 5.43
N LYS A 256 -3.07 24.58 4.63
CA LYS A 256 -2.23 23.42 4.29
C LYS A 256 -2.16 23.12 2.80
N THR A 257 -2.89 23.85 1.98
CA THR A 257 -3.01 23.57 0.55
C THR A 257 -2.82 24.86 -0.25
N LEU A 258 -1.94 24.78 -1.24
CA LEU A 258 -1.75 25.79 -2.26
C LEU A 258 -2.28 25.22 -3.57
N SER A 259 -2.83 26.06 -4.42
CA SER A 259 -3.17 25.64 -5.78
C SER A 259 -3.06 26.80 -6.73
N PHE A 260 -2.86 26.51 -8.00
CA PHE A 260 -2.88 27.51 -9.05
C PHE A 260 -3.28 26.87 -10.39
N LYS A 261 -3.69 27.71 -11.33
CA LYS A 261 -3.90 27.35 -12.72
C LYS A 261 -2.99 28.17 -13.63
N ILE A 262 -2.94 27.77 -14.88
CA ILE A 262 -2.19 28.45 -15.94
C ILE A 262 -3.15 28.73 -17.11
N PRO A 263 -2.82 29.67 -18.02
CA PRO A 263 -3.72 30.06 -19.11
C PRO A 263 -4.25 28.90 -19.98
N LEU A 264 -3.43 27.87 -20.18
CA LEU A 264 -3.85 26.66 -20.91
C LEU A 264 -5.10 26.03 -20.27
N PHE A 265 -5.23 26.05 -18.94
CA PHE A 265 -6.36 25.41 -18.25
C PHE A 265 -7.66 26.19 -18.44
N ASP A 266 -7.58 27.52 -18.58
CA ASP A 266 -8.74 28.34 -18.93
C ASP A 266 -9.19 28.08 -20.37
N ALA A 267 -8.26 27.91 -21.31
CA ALA A 267 -8.59 27.51 -22.68
C ALA A 267 -9.34 26.16 -22.72
N PHE A 268 -8.87 25.18 -21.94
CA PHE A 268 -9.61 23.92 -21.76
C PHE A 268 -11.00 24.14 -21.13
N LYS A 269 -11.12 25.02 -20.13
CA LYS A 269 -12.39 25.33 -19.46
C LYS A 269 -13.42 25.93 -20.44
N GLU A 270 -13.01 26.82 -21.32
CA GLU A 270 -13.89 27.44 -22.32
C GLU A 270 -14.55 26.41 -23.24
N LYS A 271 -13.81 25.34 -23.61
CA LYS A 271 -14.29 24.30 -24.52
C LYS A 271 -14.99 23.14 -23.81
N LEU A 272 -14.41 22.70 -22.70
CA LEU A 272 -14.92 21.53 -21.97
C LEU A 272 -16.04 21.88 -20.99
N GLY A 273 -16.16 23.15 -20.63
CA GLY A 273 -17.11 23.63 -19.63
C GLY A 273 -16.58 23.49 -18.20
N GLU A 274 -17.44 23.84 -17.26
CA GLU A 274 -17.14 23.71 -15.83
C GLU A 274 -17.29 22.27 -15.34
N THR A 275 -16.75 21.99 -14.15
CA THR A 275 -16.96 20.73 -13.46
C THR A 275 -18.41 20.50 -13.05
N ARG A 276 -18.87 19.25 -13.13
CA ARG A 276 -20.21 18.80 -12.70
C ARG A 276 -20.45 18.99 -11.20
N GLU A 277 -19.37 19.04 -10.43
CA GLU A 277 -19.37 19.30 -9.00
C GLU A 277 -18.47 20.50 -8.73
N LYS A 278 -18.84 21.39 -7.80
CA LYS A 278 -17.95 22.48 -7.37
C LYS A 278 -16.67 21.88 -6.79
N TRP A 279 -15.54 22.03 -7.49
CA TRP A 279 -14.25 21.50 -7.05
C TRP A 279 -13.34 22.66 -6.58
N TRP A 280 -13.34 22.88 -5.27
CA TRP A 280 -12.58 23.95 -4.62
C TRP A 280 -12.96 25.37 -5.09
N TRP A 281 -12.02 26.21 -5.57
CA TRP A 281 -12.31 27.61 -5.98
C TRP A 281 -12.33 27.86 -7.48
N ASP A 282 -11.74 26.98 -8.29
CA ASP A 282 -11.74 27.10 -9.74
C ASP A 282 -12.51 25.90 -10.28
N ASN A 283 -13.60 26.10 -11.03
CA ASN A 283 -14.40 25.01 -11.61
C ASN A 283 -13.90 24.52 -12.99
N GLY A 284 -12.60 24.68 -13.29
CA GLY A 284 -12.01 24.28 -14.58
C GLY A 284 -11.75 22.78 -14.75
N PRO A 285 -11.13 22.33 -15.84
CA PRO A 285 -10.80 20.92 -16.03
C PRO A 285 -9.49 20.48 -15.36
N PHE A 286 -8.59 21.40 -15.04
CA PHE A 286 -7.25 21.13 -14.52
C PHE A 286 -6.90 22.05 -13.36
N LEU A 287 -6.16 21.51 -12.39
CA LEU A 287 -5.62 22.32 -11.29
C LEU A 287 -4.30 21.74 -10.77
N PHE A 288 -3.36 22.62 -10.47
CA PHE A 288 -2.17 22.26 -9.71
C PHE A 288 -2.47 22.34 -8.22
N TRP A 289 -2.01 21.35 -7.46
CA TRP A 289 -2.15 21.29 -6.01
C TRP A 289 -0.82 21.08 -5.33
N MET A 290 -0.68 21.69 -4.14
CA MET A 290 0.50 21.55 -3.31
C MET A 290 0.05 21.39 -1.85
N ASN A 291 0.21 20.21 -1.29
CA ASN A 291 -0.09 19.96 0.12
C ASN A 291 1.17 20.14 0.96
N ILE A 292 1.09 21.05 1.94
CA ILE A 292 2.15 21.38 2.87
C ILE A 292 2.07 20.42 4.05
N ASN A 293 3.04 19.52 4.15
CA ASN A 293 3.25 18.66 5.32
C ASN A 293 4.31 19.28 6.25
N SER A 294 4.53 18.67 7.40
CA SER A 294 5.51 19.16 8.39
C SER A 294 6.95 19.19 7.86
N ASP A 295 7.29 18.30 6.94
CA ASP A 295 8.65 18.08 6.43
C ASP A 295 8.73 18.04 4.90
N SER A 296 7.60 18.07 4.21
CA SER A 296 7.52 17.83 2.78
C SER A 296 6.41 18.61 2.11
N LEU A 297 6.52 18.72 0.79
CA LEU A 297 5.53 19.34 -0.07
C LEU A 297 5.14 18.34 -1.16
N PHE A 298 3.85 18.02 -1.24
CA PHE A 298 3.31 17.11 -2.24
C PHE A 298 2.65 17.89 -3.37
N PHE A 299 3.29 17.92 -4.53
CA PHE A 299 2.86 18.63 -5.73
C PHE A 299 2.12 17.68 -6.68
N THR A 300 0.97 18.08 -7.21
CA THR A 300 0.19 17.25 -8.14
C THR A 300 -0.49 18.07 -9.21
N LEU A 301 -0.57 17.54 -10.43
CA LEU A 301 -1.49 18.01 -11.48
C LEU A 301 -2.64 17.04 -11.61
N GLU A 302 -3.86 17.54 -11.47
CA GLU A 302 -5.08 16.73 -11.47
C GLU A 302 -6.10 17.22 -12.50
N VAL A 303 -6.85 16.26 -13.06
CA VAL A 303 -7.98 16.46 -13.98
C VAL A 303 -9.28 16.33 -13.19
N GLY A 304 -10.17 17.30 -13.36
CA GLY A 304 -11.42 17.45 -12.63
C GLY A 304 -12.62 16.69 -13.17
N PRO A 305 -13.73 16.71 -12.42
CA PRO A 305 -14.97 16.04 -12.76
C PRO A 305 -15.79 16.87 -13.76
N ILE A 306 -15.23 17.15 -14.94
CA ILE A 306 -15.98 17.74 -16.07
C ILE A 306 -17.01 16.74 -16.61
N ASP A 307 -17.87 17.19 -17.52
CA ASP A 307 -18.89 16.36 -18.18
C ASP A 307 -18.33 15.01 -18.64
N ALA A 308 -19.11 13.94 -18.47
CA ALA A 308 -18.62 12.57 -18.63
C ALA A 308 -18.03 12.28 -20.01
N ASP A 309 -18.74 12.69 -21.07
CA ASP A 309 -18.34 12.36 -22.44
C ASP A 309 -17.09 13.14 -22.82
N LYS A 310 -17.07 14.43 -22.48
CA LYS A 310 -15.91 15.32 -22.65
C LYS A 310 -14.71 14.85 -21.85
N ARG A 311 -14.94 14.33 -20.65
CA ARG A 311 -13.91 13.77 -19.77
C ARG A 311 -13.28 12.52 -20.37
N VAL A 312 -14.09 11.57 -20.82
CA VAL A 312 -13.60 10.32 -21.42
C VAL A 312 -12.77 10.64 -22.65
N LEU A 313 -13.27 11.51 -23.54
CA LEU A 313 -12.55 11.99 -24.71
C LEU A 313 -11.19 12.59 -24.35
N LEU A 314 -11.15 13.52 -23.38
CA LEU A 314 -9.91 14.13 -22.91
C LEU A 314 -8.90 13.09 -22.39
N MET A 315 -9.38 12.14 -21.58
CA MET A 315 -8.53 11.10 -20.99
C MET A 315 -8.03 10.10 -22.03
N GLU A 316 -8.83 9.78 -23.05
CA GLU A 316 -8.40 8.95 -24.19
C GLU A 316 -7.32 9.66 -24.98
N SER A 317 -7.48 10.95 -25.33
CA SER A 317 -6.44 11.73 -26.01
C SER A 317 -5.15 11.83 -25.18
N MET A 318 -5.25 12.00 -23.86
CA MET A 318 -4.09 11.94 -22.96
C MET A 318 -3.36 10.60 -23.04
N LYS A 319 -4.11 9.50 -23.03
CA LYS A 319 -3.56 8.14 -23.11
C LYS A 319 -2.87 7.90 -24.45
N GLU A 320 -3.46 8.35 -25.56
CA GLU A 320 -2.87 8.26 -26.90
C GLU A 320 -1.56 9.03 -27.02
N LYS A 321 -1.48 10.22 -26.41
CA LYS A 321 -0.22 10.99 -26.32
C LYS A 321 0.73 10.45 -25.25
N GLY A 322 0.40 9.34 -24.59
CA GLY A 322 1.26 8.64 -23.64
C GLY A 322 1.39 9.31 -22.27
N ILE A 323 0.41 10.13 -21.86
CA ILE A 323 0.30 10.63 -20.49
C ILE A 323 -0.21 9.47 -19.62
N LYS A 324 0.50 9.16 -18.54
CA LYS A 324 0.17 8.04 -17.65
C LYS A 324 -0.79 8.49 -16.56
N PHE A 325 -1.84 7.72 -16.35
CA PHE A 325 -2.78 7.91 -15.24
C PHE A 325 -3.44 6.58 -14.87
N SER A 326 -4.14 6.55 -13.72
CA SER A 326 -4.85 5.36 -13.26
C SER A 326 -5.96 4.94 -14.23
N LYS A 327 -6.08 3.64 -14.54
CA LYS A 327 -7.16 3.09 -15.40
C LYS A 327 -8.57 3.50 -14.93
N LYS A 328 -8.75 3.74 -13.63
CA LYS A 328 -10.02 4.26 -13.08
C LYS A 328 -10.44 5.61 -13.69
N GLY A 329 -9.53 6.35 -14.33
CA GLY A 329 -9.85 7.63 -14.98
C GLY A 329 -10.59 7.55 -16.29
N LEU A 330 -10.75 6.35 -16.85
CA LEU A 330 -11.53 6.13 -18.07
C LEU A 330 -12.99 5.75 -17.76
N THR A 331 -13.39 5.72 -16.49
CA THR A 331 -14.77 5.39 -16.11
C THR A 331 -15.61 6.65 -16.00
N VAL A 332 -16.89 6.55 -16.34
CA VAL A 332 -17.86 7.67 -16.33
C VAL A 332 -18.03 8.28 -14.93
N GLU A 333 -17.82 7.45 -13.90
CA GLU A 333 -17.93 7.80 -12.47
C GLU A 333 -16.65 8.41 -11.89
N ALA A 334 -15.56 8.49 -12.68
CA ALA A 334 -14.29 9.00 -12.21
C ALA A 334 -14.36 10.51 -11.93
N LYS A 335 -14.18 10.89 -10.66
CA LYS A 335 -14.20 12.30 -10.27
C LYS A 335 -12.89 13.00 -10.61
N TYR A 336 -11.81 12.58 -9.97
CA TYR A 336 -10.50 13.22 -10.09
C TYR A 336 -9.45 12.24 -10.55
N ASN A 337 -8.58 12.68 -11.46
CA ASN A 337 -7.45 11.88 -11.91
C ASN A 337 -6.17 12.68 -11.88
N ARG A 338 -5.25 12.20 -11.06
CA ARG A 338 -3.87 12.64 -11.09
C ARG A 338 -3.17 12.17 -12.36
N ILE A 339 -2.56 13.12 -13.05
CA ILE A 339 -1.75 12.88 -14.25
C ILE A 339 -0.26 13.16 -14.00
N TYR A 340 0.07 13.88 -12.92
CA TYR A 340 1.44 14.07 -12.46
C TYR A 340 1.48 14.25 -10.94
N SER A 341 2.55 13.79 -10.30
CA SER A 341 2.87 14.14 -8.92
C SER A 341 4.34 14.03 -8.60
N GLU A 342 4.80 14.85 -7.67
CA GLU A 342 6.16 14.87 -7.17
C GLU A 342 6.12 15.23 -5.67
N THR A 343 7.06 14.71 -4.88
CA THR A 343 7.17 15.09 -3.45
C THR A 343 8.60 15.54 -3.16
N ILE A 344 8.74 16.71 -2.54
CA ILE A 344 10.05 17.24 -2.14
C ILE A 344 10.12 17.48 -0.63
N SER A 345 11.32 17.36 -0.08
CA SER A 345 11.59 17.75 1.31
C SER A 345 11.66 19.27 1.42
N ILE A 346 11.07 19.82 2.49
CA ILE A 346 11.14 21.25 2.83
C ILE A 346 11.81 21.50 4.19
N VAL A 347 12.42 20.47 4.78
CA VAL A 347 13.10 20.58 6.08
C VAL A 347 14.29 21.53 5.99
N GLY A 348 14.27 22.59 6.79
CA GLY A 348 15.37 23.54 6.90
C GLY A 348 15.52 24.50 5.71
N LEU A 349 14.59 24.50 4.75
CA LEU A 349 14.66 25.41 3.60
C LEU A 349 14.34 26.84 4.03
N ASN A 350 15.16 27.79 3.58
CA ASN A 350 14.84 29.20 3.71
C ASN A 350 13.84 29.66 2.61
N GLU A 351 13.38 30.91 2.65
CA GLU A 351 12.41 31.42 1.66
C GLU A 351 12.92 31.36 0.22
N SER A 352 14.22 31.62 -0.02
CA SER A 352 14.85 31.55 -1.34
C SER A 352 14.95 30.10 -1.84
N ASP A 353 15.31 29.18 -0.96
CA ASP A 353 15.40 27.75 -1.29
C ASP A 353 14.03 27.17 -1.62
N LEU A 354 12.98 27.63 -0.92
CA LEU A 354 11.59 27.25 -1.22
C LEU A 354 11.15 27.74 -2.60
N ILE A 355 11.50 28.98 -2.97
CA ILE A 355 11.21 29.51 -4.32
C ILE A 355 11.91 28.66 -5.39
N HIS A 356 13.19 28.36 -5.18
CA HIS A 356 13.94 27.49 -6.08
C HIS A 356 13.35 26.08 -6.15
N ALA A 357 12.84 25.56 -5.03
CA ALA A 357 12.18 24.26 -5.00
C ALA A 357 10.87 24.25 -5.81
N PHE A 358 10.10 25.35 -5.80
CA PHE A 358 8.94 25.49 -6.69
C PHE A 358 9.36 25.58 -8.16
N ASP A 359 10.47 26.24 -8.47
CA ASP A 359 11.03 26.26 -9.83
C ASP A 359 11.44 24.86 -10.31
N ILE A 360 12.06 24.06 -9.45
CA ILE A 360 12.39 22.65 -9.78
C ILE A 360 11.12 21.84 -10.04
N LEU A 361 10.11 21.95 -9.16
CA LEU A 361 8.85 21.23 -9.30
C LEU A 361 8.14 21.58 -10.59
N TYR A 362 8.01 22.88 -10.87
CA TYR A 362 7.32 23.35 -12.06
C TYR A 362 8.14 23.11 -13.33
N GLY A 363 9.46 23.30 -13.27
CA GLY A 363 10.40 23.06 -14.38
C GLY A 363 10.76 21.58 -14.60
N ASN A 364 10.13 20.64 -13.88
CA ASN A 364 10.41 19.22 -14.03
C ASN A 364 10.16 18.76 -15.47
N LYS A 365 11.11 18.03 -16.06
CA LYS A 365 11.06 17.58 -17.46
C LYS A 365 9.83 16.72 -17.77
N GLU A 366 9.41 15.86 -16.85
CA GLU A 366 8.22 15.03 -17.03
C GLU A 366 6.95 15.88 -17.02
N LEU A 367 6.84 16.83 -16.08
CA LEU A 367 5.72 17.76 -16.03
C LEU A 367 5.64 18.62 -17.30
N GLN A 368 6.76 19.20 -17.74
CA GLN A 368 6.79 20.04 -18.94
C GLN A 368 6.39 19.24 -20.20
N ASN A 369 6.89 18.01 -20.33
CA ASN A 369 6.45 17.10 -21.39
C ASN A 369 4.93 16.77 -21.31
N ILE A 370 4.35 16.68 -20.11
CA ILE A 370 2.89 16.54 -19.95
C ILE A 370 2.19 17.82 -20.44
N LEU A 371 2.66 19.00 -20.04
CA LEU A 371 2.05 20.27 -20.47
C LEU A 371 2.14 20.47 -21.99
N GLU A 372 3.25 20.13 -22.62
CA GLU A 372 3.40 20.14 -24.09
C GLU A 372 2.39 19.20 -24.76
N LYS A 373 2.20 18.00 -24.21
CA LYS A 373 1.19 17.06 -24.73
C LYS A 373 -0.23 17.57 -24.52
N LEU A 374 -0.51 18.24 -23.39
CA LEU A 374 -1.81 18.88 -23.16
C LEU A 374 -2.05 20.00 -24.17
N GLN A 375 -1.04 20.81 -24.49
CA GLN A 375 -1.15 21.82 -25.55
C GLN A 375 -1.50 21.18 -26.90
N ILE A 376 -0.80 20.11 -27.29
CA ILE A 376 -1.10 19.37 -28.52
C ILE A 376 -2.53 18.82 -28.52
N ILE A 377 -2.99 18.24 -27.41
CA ILE A 377 -4.37 17.74 -27.28
C ILE A 377 -5.38 18.87 -27.39
N TYR A 378 -5.07 20.04 -26.83
CA TYR A 378 -5.91 21.22 -26.96
C TYR A 378 -6.06 21.61 -28.44
N ASP A 379 -4.94 21.78 -29.15
CA ASP A 379 -4.91 22.25 -30.53
C ASP A 379 -5.54 21.24 -31.52
N GLU A 380 -5.29 19.95 -31.32
CA GLU A 380 -5.74 18.89 -32.24
C GLU A 380 -7.19 18.44 -31.99
N THR A 381 -7.63 18.43 -30.74
CA THR A 381 -8.87 17.77 -30.32
C THR A 381 -9.84 18.74 -29.67
N VAL A 382 -9.45 19.40 -28.58
CA VAL A 382 -10.41 20.14 -27.72
C VAL A 382 -10.84 21.47 -28.34
N CYS A 383 -9.95 22.19 -29.03
CA CYS A 383 -10.28 23.46 -29.67
C CYS A 383 -11.33 23.31 -30.78
N LYS A 384 -11.45 22.10 -31.36
CA LYS A 384 -12.38 21.75 -32.44
C LYS A 384 -13.74 21.26 -31.93
N LEU A 385 -13.93 21.14 -30.62
CA LEU A 385 -15.24 20.86 -30.03
C LEU A 385 -16.12 22.10 -30.22
N GLU A 386 -17.32 21.86 -30.77
CA GLU A 386 -18.38 22.86 -30.95
C GLU A 386 -19.08 23.20 -29.63
#